data_AF-A0A0M2DUV5-F1
#
_entry.id   AF-A0A0M2DUV5-F1
#
_cell.length_a   1.000
_cell.length_b   1.000
_cell.length_c   1.000
_cell.angle_alpha   90.00
_cell.angle_beta   90.00
_cell.angle_gamma   90.00
#
_symmetry.space_group_name_H-M   'P 1'
#
loop_
_entity.id
_entity.type
_entity.pdbx_description
1 polymer ?
#
loop_
_entity_poly.entity_id
_entity_poly.type
_entity_poly.pdbx_seq_one_letter_code
_entity_poly.pdbx_strand_id
1 'polypeptide(L)'
;MPRQNTSPADYPQAVLQQIEQLAQNIVIARKRRGESQAQWAKKLGISQPTMARIERGDPSVAMASYVMCMWLINQAGGLADLIAPQNDHAALEKEVAKIDSKRKSSAPKKNKPSTAATKAASPQPSTSETKGLAGLVERMAKYALEQEMQAQGDKKTAAAAGLAALMNKSTPQKL
;
A
#
# COMPACT_ATOMS: atom_id res chain seq x y z
N MET A 1 21.13 -8.33 30.06
CA MET A 1 19.94 -8.13 29.18
C MET A 1 18.72 -8.60 29.96
N PRO A 2 17.69 -7.77 30.16
CA PRO A 2 16.45 -8.22 30.79
C PRO A 2 15.83 -9.35 29.96
N ARG A 3 15.31 -10.40 30.64
CA ARG A 3 14.62 -11.50 29.97
C ARG A 3 13.27 -10.99 29.45
N GLN A 4 12.85 -11.45 28.28
CA GLN A 4 11.49 -11.18 27.83
C GLN A 4 10.52 -11.94 28.73
N ASN A 5 9.53 -11.23 29.29
CA ASN A 5 8.58 -11.78 30.25
C ASN A 5 7.29 -12.30 29.60
N THR A 6 7.10 -12.08 28.30
CA THR A 6 5.90 -12.53 27.55
C THR A 6 6.24 -13.83 26.84
N SER A 7 5.48 -14.89 27.13
CA SER A 7 5.62 -16.14 26.39
C SER A 7 5.05 -15.99 24.99
N PRO A 8 5.63 -16.65 23.97
CA PRO A 8 5.04 -16.73 22.63
C PRO A 8 3.57 -17.17 22.59
N ALA A 9 3.14 -17.94 23.58
CA ALA A 9 1.75 -18.39 23.70
C ALA A 9 0.78 -17.31 24.20
N ASP A 10 1.30 -16.20 24.74
CA ASP A 10 0.49 -15.13 25.33
C ASP A 10 0.12 -14.04 24.31
N TYR A 11 0.62 -14.13 23.06
CA TYR A 11 0.27 -13.16 22.02
C TYR A 11 -1.18 -13.33 21.55
N PRO A 12 -1.87 -12.23 21.20
CA PRO A 12 -3.21 -12.31 20.61
C PRO A 12 -3.20 -13.15 19.34
N GLN A 13 -4.23 -13.97 19.15
CA GLN A 13 -4.30 -14.88 18.00
C GLN A 13 -4.19 -14.16 16.65
N ALA A 14 -4.75 -12.96 16.54
CA ALA A 14 -4.63 -12.14 15.34
C ALA A 14 -3.17 -11.81 14.99
N VAL A 15 -2.31 -11.58 16.00
CA VAL A 15 -0.89 -11.31 15.80
C VAL A 15 -0.17 -12.55 15.29
N LEU A 16 -0.43 -13.70 15.90
CA LEU A 16 0.17 -14.98 15.48
C LEU A 16 -0.17 -15.32 14.03
N GLN A 17 -1.44 -15.12 13.63
CA GLN A 17 -1.88 -15.33 12.25
C GLN A 17 -1.18 -14.41 11.25
N GLN A 18 -0.96 -13.13 11.61
CA GLN A 18 -0.23 -12.20 10.74
C GLN A 18 1.25 -12.62 10.56
N ILE A 19 1.89 -13.08 11.64
CA ILE A 19 3.28 -13.57 11.57
C ILE A 19 3.36 -14.85 10.74
N GLU A 20 2.40 -15.76 10.89
CA GLU A 20 2.32 -16.98 10.08
C GLU A 20 2.13 -16.66 8.60
N GLN A 21 1.23 -15.72 8.27
CA GLN A 21 1.00 -15.29 6.90
C GLN A 21 2.24 -14.64 6.28
N LEU A 22 2.96 -13.81 7.05
CA LEU A 22 4.26 -13.26 6.64
C LEU A 22 5.27 -14.37 6.34
N ALA A 23 5.37 -15.37 7.22
CA ALA A 23 6.26 -16.51 7.04
C ALA A 23 5.92 -17.32 5.78
N GLN A 24 4.63 -17.57 5.52
CA GLN A 24 4.19 -18.25 4.31
C GLN A 24 4.58 -17.47 3.05
N ASN A 25 4.42 -16.14 3.05
CA ASN A 25 4.86 -15.28 1.94
C ASN A 25 6.37 -15.37 1.70
N ILE A 26 7.17 -15.42 2.78
CA ILE A 26 8.63 -15.62 2.70
C ILE A 26 8.96 -16.99 2.06
N VAL A 27 8.29 -18.06 2.49
CA VAL A 27 8.46 -19.41 1.93
C VAL A 27 8.15 -19.42 0.43
N ILE A 28 7.03 -18.82 0.05
CA ILE A 28 6.60 -18.73 -1.36
C ILE A 28 7.66 -17.97 -2.16
N ALA A 29 8.13 -16.81 -1.68
CA ALA A 29 9.14 -16.02 -2.37
C ALA A 29 10.45 -16.79 -2.55
N ARG A 30 10.92 -17.52 -1.53
CA ARG A 30 12.11 -18.37 -1.64
C ARG A 30 11.92 -19.51 -2.63
N LYS A 31 10.83 -20.28 -2.51
CA LYS A 31 10.54 -21.43 -3.38
C LYS A 31 10.39 -21.02 -4.84
N ARG A 32 9.74 -19.88 -5.11
CA ARG A 32 9.62 -19.33 -6.47
C ARG A 32 10.97 -18.98 -7.11
N ARG A 33 12.00 -18.72 -6.31
CA ARG A 33 13.38 -18.48 -6.77
C ARG A 33 14.21 -19.77 -6.88
N GLY A 34 13.67 -20.91 -6.48
CA GLY A 34 14.38 -22.20 -6.48
C GLY A 34 15.50 -22.28 -5.44
N GLU A 35 15.46 -21.45 -4.39
CA GLU A 35 16.55 -21.35 -3.41
C GLU A 35 16.25 -22.17 -2.15
N SER A 36 17.28 -22.78 -1.57
CA SER A 36 17.19 -23.53 -0.32
C SER A 36 17.23 -22.61 0.90
N GLN A 37 16.75 -23.11 2.04
CA GLN A 37 16.87 -22.39 3.31
C GLN A 37 18.32 -22.07 3.66
N ALA A 38 19.26 -22.98 3.36
CA ALA A 38 20.69 -22.76 3.60
C ALA A 38 21.26 -21.61 2.76
N GLN A 39 20.83 -21.48 1.50
CA GLN A 39 21.24 -20.37 0.64
C GLN A 39 20.72 -19.03 1.17
N TRP A 40 19.46 -18.96 1.59
CA TRP A 40 18.90 -17.75 2.21
C TRP A 40 19.57 -17.41 3.54
N ALA A 41 19.76 -18.40 4.40
CA ALA A 41 20.45 -18.23 5.68
C ALA A 41 21.85 -17.62 5.48
N LYS A 42 22.61 -18.12 4.49
CA LYS A 42 23.92 -17.57 4.12
C LYS A 42 23.85 -16.12 3.64
N LYS A 43 22.88 -15.77 2.78
CA LYS A 43 22.70 -14.39 2.28
C LYS A 43 22.35 -13.40 3.38
N LEU A 44 21.56 -13.86 4.36
CA LEU A 44 21.03 -13.05 5.47
C LEU A 44 21.97 -13.04 6.69
N GLY A 45 23.05 -13.83 6.68
CA GLY A 45 23.97 -13.93 7.81
C GLY A 45 23.37 -14.63 9.05
N ILE A 46 22.38 -15.50 8.87
CA ILE A 46 21.72 -16.25 9.95
C ILE A 46 21.98 -17.75 9.81
N SER A 47 21.67 -18.51 10.87
CA SER A 47 21.75 -19.98 10.83
C SER A 47 20.57 -20.58 10.05
N GLN A 48 20.77 -21.74 9.41
CA GLN A 48 19.68 -22.46 8.75
C GLN A 48 18.53 -22.84 9.71
N PRO A 49 18.78 -23.28 10.97
CA PRO A 49 17.71 -23.45 11.96
C PRO A 49 16.90 -22.17 12.21
N THR A 50 17.55 -21.00 12.26
CA THR A 50 16.86 -19.70 12.38
C THR A 50 15.97 -19.45 11.16
N MET A 51 16.46 -19.69 9.95
CA MET A 51 15.65 -19.59 8.73
C MET A 51 14.43 -20.52 8.77
N ALA A 52 14.61 -21.74 9.27
CA ALA A 52 13.52 -22.70 9.42
C ALA A 52 12.49 -22.29 10.50
N ARG A 53 12.88 -21.54 11.53
CA ARG A 53 11.95 -20.94 12.51
C ARG A 53 11.18 -19.77 11.92
N ILE A 54 11.85 -18.91 11.14
CA ILE A 54 11.21 -17.82 10.40
C ILE A 54 10.11 -18.36 9.49
N GLU A 55 10.40 -19.40 8.71
CA GLU A 55 9.43 -20.02 7.80
C GLU A 55 8.26 -20.72 8.50
N ARG A 56 8.38 -21.01 9.80
CA ARG A 56 7.28 -21.51 10.65
C ARG A 56 6.47 -20.39 11.32
N GLY A 57 6.88 -19.13 11.18
CA GLY A 57 6.21 -18.00 11.84
C GLY A 57 6.46 -17.93 13.34
N ASP A 58 7.63 -18.35 13.82
CA ASP A 58 7.96 -18.27 15.24
C ASP A 58 8.14 -16.80 15.69
N PRO A 59 7.29 -16.28 16.60
CA PRO A 59 7.32 -14.89 17.04
C PRO A 59 8.53 -14.58 17.95
N SER A 60 9.23 -15.59 18.46
CA SER A 60 10.44 -15.40 19.29
C SER A 60 11.67 -15.03 18.47
N VAL A 61 11.63 -15.20 17.15
CA VAL A 61 12.75 -14.82 16.29
C VAL A 61 12.83 -13.29 16.21
N ALA A 62 14.04 -12.76 16.30
CA ALA A 62 14.27 -11.33 16.27
C ALA A 62 13.59 -10.67 15.06
N MET A 63 12.86 -9.58 15.31
CA MET A 63 12.15 -8.81 14.29
C MET A 63 13.05 -8.46 13.09
N ALA A 64 14.29 -8.03 13.36
CA ALA A 64 15.27 -7.70 12.33
C ALA A 64 15.47 -8.83 11.31
N SER A 65 15.42 -10.10 11.73
CA SER A 65 15.57 -11.24 10.82
C SER A 65 14.41 -11.38 9.84
N TYR A 66 13.17 -11.13 10.29
CA TYR A 66 12.01 -11.09 9.41
C TYR A 66 12.11 -9.92 8.42
N VAL A 67 12.50 -8.73 8.92
CA VAL A 67 12.66 -7.54 8.07
C VAL A 67 13.75 -7.74 7.02
N MET A 68 14.87 -8.37 7.36
CA MET A 68 15.91 -8.70 6.37
C MET A 68 15.40 -9.66 5.29
N CYS A 69 14.53 -10.63 5.63
CA CYS A 69 13.87 -11.48 4.63
C CYS A 69 12.98 -10.65 3.72
N MET A 70 12.17 -9.73 4.27
CA MET A 70 11.31 -8.84 3.49
C MET A 70 12.12 -7.96 2.53
N TRP A 71 13.22 -7.37 3.03
CA TRP A 71 14.15 -6.57 2.23
C TRP A 71 14.76 -7.38 1.09
N LEU A 72 15.15 -8.65 1.33
CA LEU A 72 15.67 -9.53 0.29
C LEU A 72 14.62 -9.83 -0.81
N ILE A 73 13.33 -9.83 -0.46
CA ILE A 73 12.22 -10.07 -1.38
C ILE A 73 11.91 -8.80 -2.19
N ASN A 74 11.77 -7.66 -1.52
CA ASN A 74 11.44 -6.37 -2.11
C ASN A 74 12.26 -5.25 -1.42
N GLN A 75 13.35 -4.85 -2.05
CA GLN A 75 14.25 -3.81 -1.52
C GLN A 75 13.66 -2.40 -1.58
N ALA A 76 12.68 -2.19 -2.48
CA ALA A 76 12.05 -0.90 -2.67
C ALA A 76 10.91 -0.64 -1.66
N GLY A 77 10.35 -1.68 -1.03
CA GLY A 77 9.29 -1.54 -0.04
C GLY A 77 9.84 -1.28 1.35
N GLY A 78 9.54 -0.11 1.94
CA GLY A 78 9.89 0.21 3.32
C GLY A 78 8.88 -0.34 4.32
N LEU A 79 9.34 -1.07 5.34
CA LEU A 79 8.46 -1.49 6.44
C LEU A 79 7.88 -0.28 7.20
N ALA A 80 8.67 0.79 7.33
CA ALA A 80 8.23 2.01 8.01
C ALA A 80 7.04 2.68 7.30
N ASP A 81 6.93 2.53 5.98
CA ASP A 81 5.83 3.11 5.20
C ASP A 81 4.49 2.49 5.59
N LEU A 82 4.46 1.24 6.05
CA LEU A 82 3.23 0.56 6.45
C LEU A 82 2.49 1.28 7.59
N ILE A 83 3.23 1.92 8.49
CA ILE A 83 2.69 2.65 9.66
C ILE A 83 2.99 4.15 9.58
N ALA A 84 3.31 4.66 8.40
CA ALA A 84 3.51 6.09 8.24
C ALA A 84 2.20 6.84 8.57
N PRO A 85 2.24 8.05 9.15
CA PRO A 85 1.04 8.76 9.63
C PRO A 85 -0.11 8.86 8.60
N GLN A 86 0.24 9.02 7.34
CA GLN A 86 -0.63 9.05 6.17
C GLN A 86 -1.41 7.75 5.93
N ASN A 87 -0.93 6.63 6.47
CA ASN A 87 -1.56 5.31 6.42
C ASN A 87 -2.26 4.95 7.75
N ASP A 88 -2.18 5.80 8.79
CA ASP A 88 -2.95 5.64 10.04
C ASP A 88 -4.37 6.22 9.86
N HIS A 89 -5.19 5.47 9.13
CA HIS A 89 -6.57 5.86 8.84
C HIS A 89 -7.40 6.13 10.10
N ALA A 90 -7.16 5.37 11.18
CA ALA A 90 -7.90 5.54 12.42
C ALA A 90 -7.60 6.89 13.11
N ALA A 91 -6.35 7.37 13.02
CA ALA A 91 -6.01 8.72 13.47
C ALA A 91 -6.62 9.79 12.57
N LEU A 92 -6.49 9.64 11.25
CA LEU A 92 -7.02 10.59 10.26
C LEU A 92 -8.54 10.78 10.39
N GLU A 93 -9.29 9.69 10.58
CA GLU A 93 -10.75 9.73 10.80
C GLU A 93 -11.13 10.57 12.03
N LYS A 94 -10.37 10.43 13.13
CA LYS A 94 -10.62 11.20 14.36
C LYS A 94 -10.34 12.69 14.17
N GLU A 95 -9.30 13.03 13.41
CA GLU A 95 -8.95 14.41 13.11
C GLU A 95 -10.02 15.08 12.24
N VAL A 96 -10.51 14.38 11.21
CA VAL A 96 -11.62 14.85 10.36
C VAL A 96 -12.87 15.10 11.21
N ALA A 97 -13.27 14.15 12.06
CA ALA A 97 -14.42 14.31 12.95
C ALA A 97 -14.28 15.51 13.91
N LYS A 98 -13.05 15.79 14.38
CA LYS A 98 -12.76 16.95 15.23
C LYS A 98 -12.87 18.27 14.47
N ILE A 99 -12.40 18.31 13.22
CA ILE A 99 -12.53 19.50 12.35
C ILE A 99 -14.01 19.77 12.05
N ASP A 100 -14.79 18.74 11.75
CA ASP A 100 -16.22 18.87 11.42
C ASP A 100 -17.05 19.34 12.61
N SER A 101 -16.81 18.80 13.81
CA SER A 101 -17.46 19.26 15.03
C SER A 101 -17.11 20.72 15.37
N LYS A 102 -15.86 21.16 15.11
CA LYS A 102 -15.43 22.55 15.28
C LYS A 102 -16.03 23.50 14.23
N ARG A 103 -16.24 23.03 12.99
CA ARG A 103 -16.96 23.79 11.96
C ARG A 103 -18.44 23.97 12.33
N LYS A 104 -19.07 22.93 12.87
CA LYS A 104 -20.49 22.99 13.28
C LYS A 104 -20.73 23.95 14.45
N SER A 105 -19.79 24.07 15.38
CA SER A 105 -19.89 25.00 16.52
C SER A 105 -19.52 26.45 16.19
N SER A 106 -18.81 26.69 15.07
CA SER A 106 -18.43 28.02 14.60
C SER A 106 -19.37 28.61 13.54
N ALA A 107 -20.43 27.90 13.16
CA ALA A 107 -21.47 28.42 12.28
C ALA A 107 -22.04 29.74 12.87
N PRO A 108 -22.14 30.82 12.09
CA PRO A 108 -22.51 32.13 12.61
C PRO A 108 -23.91 32.06 13.21
N LYS A 109 -24.05 32.45 14.50
CA LYS A 109 -25.34 32.78 15.08
C LYS A 109 -26.02 33.75 14.11
N LYS A 110 -27.13 33.33 13.50
CA LYS A 110 -28.03 34.21 12.75
C LYS A 110 -28.31 35.42 13.64
N ASN A 111 -27.70 36.57 13.31
CA ASN A 111 -28.20 37.84 13.79
C ASN A 111 -29.65 37.92 13.33
N LYS A 112 -30.56 37.92 14.30
CA LYS A 112 -31.99 38.05 14.10
C LYS A 112 -32.20 39.39 13.39
N PRO A 113 -32.70 39.44 12.13
CA PRO A 113 -33.06 40.70 11.53
C PRO A 113 -34.27 41.22 12.29
N SER A 114 -34.12 42.37 12.94
CA SER A 114 -35.25 43.17 13.40
C SER A 114 -36.04 43.60 12.17
N THR A 115 -37.29 43.15 12.14
CA THR A 115 -38.45 43.60 11.38
C THR A 115 -38.30 44.94 10.64
N ALA A 116 -38.39 44.93 9.30
CA ALA A 116 -39.21 45.86 8.51
C ALA A 116 -39.14 45.57 7.00
N ALA A 117 -40.33 45.56 6.38
CA ALA A 117 -40.65 45.93 5.00
C ALA A 117 -40.36 44.97 3.81
N THR A 118 -41.41 44.23 3.42
CA THR A 118 -42.07 44.19 2.10
C THR A 118 -41.25 44.51 0.84
N LYS A 119 -41.14 43.58 -0.13
CA LYS A 119 -41.93 43.52 -1.40
C LYS A 119 -41.44 42.39 -2.33
N ALA A 120 -42.34 41.95 -3.20
CA ALA A 120 -42.33 40.74 -4.01
C ALA A 120 -41.43 40.75 -5.26
N ALA A 121 -40.96 39.55 -5.68
CA ALA A 121 -40.86 39.06 -7.07
C ALA A 121 -40.38 37.59 -7.11
N SER A 122 -41.08 36.71 -7.85
CA SER A 122 -40.63 35.39 -8.34
C SER A 122 -40.18 35.53 -9.82
N PRO A 123 -39.55 34.55 -10.54
CA PRO A 123 -39.30 33.11 -10.27
C PRO A 123 -37.88 32.58 -10.71
N GLN A 124 -37.64 31.27 -10.52
CA GLN A 124 -36.80 30.30 -11.28
C GLN A 124 -35.73 29.50 -10.49
N PRO A 125 -35.49 28.21 -10.84
CA PRO A 125 -34.67 27.27 -10.09
C PRO A 125 -33.24 27.16 -10.65
N SER A 126 -32.21 27.35 -9.82
CA SER A 126 -30.82 27.07 -10.20
C SER A 126 -30.32 25.79 -9.52
N THR A 127 -30.43 24.68 -10.25
CA THR A 127 -29.64 23.47 -10.04
C THR A 127 -28.19 23.73 -10.50
N SER A 128 -27.28 23.98 -9.56
CA SER A 128 -25.82 23.89 -9.76
C SER A 128 -25.21 24.06 -8.38
N GLU A 129 -24.66 23.03 -7.73
CA GLU A 129 -23.20 22.91 -7.64
C GLU A 129 -22.73 21.56 -7.00
N THR A 130 -23.53 20.50 -7.01
CA THR A 130 -23.09 19.19 -6.46
C THR A 130 -22.49 18.23 -7.49
N LYS A 131 -22.53 18.56 -8.79
CA LYS A 131 -21.99 17.70 -9.87
C LYS A 131 -20.48 17.84 -10.12
N GLY A 132 -19.82 18.86 -9.56
CA GLY A 132 -18.40 19.14 -9.84
C GLY A 132 -17.44 18.13 -9.23
N LEU A 133 -17.65 17.74 -7.97
CA LEU A 133 -16.71 16.87 -7.24
C LEU A 133 -16.80 15.41 -7.70
N ALA A 134 -18.02 14.91 -7.91
CA ALA A 134 -18.25 13.56 -8.42
C ALA A 134 -17.66 13.38 -9.84
N GLY A 135 -17.83 14.37 -10.71
CA GLY A 135 -17.24 14.36 -12.05
C GLY A 135 -15.72 14.47 -12.08
N LEU A 136 -15.11 15.10 -11.06
CA LEU A 136 -13.66 15.18 -10.93
C LEU A 136 -13.06 13.82 -10.52
N VAL A 137 -13.69 13.13 -9.56
CA VAL A 137 -13.25 11.78 -9.13
C VAL A 137 -13.37 10.78 -10.28
N GLU A 138 -14.44 10.85 -11.07
CA GLU A 138 -14.63 9.98 -12.24
C GLU A 138 -13.63 10.26 -13.37
N ARG A 139 -13.25 11.54 -13.60
CA ARG A 139 -12.19 11.90 -14.55
C ARG A 139 -10.81 11.47 -14.08
N MET A 140 -10.51 11.59 -12.80
CA MET A 140 -9.22 11.16 -12.23
C MET A 140 -9.07 9.64 -12.31
N ALA A 141 -10.15 8.89 -12.06
CA ALA A 141 -10.15 7.43 -12.21
C ALA A 141 -9.94 6.99 -13.67
N LYS A 142 -10.56 7.67 -14.64
CA LYS A 142 -10.33 7.39 -16.07
C LYS A 142 -8.89 7.69 -16.53
N TYR A 143 -8.32 8.81 -16.09
CA TYR A 143 -6.93 9.16 -16.39
C TYR A 143 -5.92 8.16 -15.81
N ALA A 144 -6.17 7.63 -14.60
CA ALA A 144 -5.30 6.62 -14.00
C ALA A 144 -5.34 5.29 -14.79
N LEU A 145 -6.51 4.88 -15.26
CA LEU A 145 -6.67 3.65 -16.05
C LEU A 145 -6.05 3.76 -17.45
N GLU A 146 -6.15 4.94 -18.09
CA GLU A 146 -5.51 5.20 -19.39
C GLU A 146 -3.98 5.21 -19.30
N GLN A 147 -3.41 5.75 -18.20
CA GLN A 147 -1.97 5.73 -17.93
C GLN A 147 -1.43 4.31 -17.74
N GLU A 148 -2.17 3.43 -17.07
CA GLU A 148 -1.80 2.02 -16.92
C GLU A 148 -1.84 1.27 -18.26
N MET A 149 -2.85 1.55 -19.11
CA MET A 149 -2.94 0.94 -20.44
C MET A 149 -1.82 1.40 -21.38
N GLN A 150 -1.42 2.68 -21.34
CA GLN A 150 -0.27 3.17 -22.10
C GLN A 150 1.05 2.58 -21.60
N ALA A 151 1.23 2.46 -20.28
CA ALA A 151 2.42 1.83 -19.68
C ALA A 151 2.54 0.32 -20.01
N GLN A 152 1.42 -0.38 -20.25
CA GLN A 152 1.42 -1.76 -20.74
C GLN A 152 1.60 -1.87 -22.26
N GLY A 153 1.15 -0.87 -23.03
CA GLY A 153 1.41 -0.76 -24.46
C GLY A 153 2.90 -0.62 -24.77
N ASP A 154 3.60 0.27 -24.08
CA ASP A 154 5.04 0.52 -24.28
C ASP A 154 5.92 -0.68 -23.89
N LYS A 155 5.51 -1.47 -22.89
CA LYS A 155 6.22 -2.72 -22.53
C LYS A 155 6.05 -3.80 -23.58
N LYS A 156 4.91 -3.86 -24.28
CA LYS A 156 4.65 -4.85 -25.34
C LYS A 156 5.36 -4.49 -26.65
N THR A 157 5.43 -3.21 -27.01
CA THR A 157 6.22 -2.74 -28.17
C THR A 157 7.71 -2.89 -27.95
N ALA A 158 8.22 -2.62 -26.73
CA ALA A 158 9.63 -2.87 -26.39
C ALA A 158 10.01 -4.37 -26.46
N ALA A 159 9.12 -5.26 -26.02
CA ALA A 159 9.32 -6.71 -26.12
C ALA A 159 9.31 -7.22 -27.58
N ALA A 160 8.42 -6.68 -28.43
CA ALA A 160 8.37 -7.03 -29.84
C ALA A 160 9.60 -6.53 -30.62
N ALA A 161 10.09 -5.32 -30.32
CA ALA A 161 11.32 -4.78 -30.91
C ALA A 161 12.57 -5.57 -30.50
N GLY A 162 12.65 -6.01 -29.24
CA GLY A 162 13.74 -6.86 -28.76
C GLY A 162 13.78 -8.25 -29.41
N LEU A 163 12.61 -8.84 -29.68
CA LEU A 163 12.51 -10.14 -30.35
C LEU A 163 12.86 -10.05 -31.84
N ALA A 164 12.46 -8.98 -32.53
CA ALA A 164 12.85 -8.73 -33.92
C ALA A 164 14.35 -8.47 -34.07
N ALA A 165 14.99 -7.78 -33.11
CA ALA A 165 16.43 -7.54 -33.10
C ALA A 165 17.27 -8.82 -32.87
N LEU A 166 16.70 -9.84 -32.22
CA LEU A 166 17.37 -11.12 -31.98
C LEU A 166 17.34 -12.04 -33.21
N MET A 167 16.31 -11.94 -34.05
CA MET A 167 16.14 -12.79 -35.24
C MET A 167 16.97 -12.32 -36.46
N ASN A 168 17.51 -11.10 -36.46
CA ASN A 168 18.32 -10.56 -37.56
C ASN A 168 19.85 -10.75 -37.39
N LYS A 169 20.31 -11.45 -36.34
CA LYS A 169 21.75 -11.66 -36.06
C LYS A 169 22.29 -13.07 -36.38
N SER A 170 21.53 -13.92 -37.06
CA SER A 170 21.93 -15.32 -37.31
C SER A 170 21.98 -15.70 -38.79
N THR A 171 22.43 -14.80 -39.67
CA THR A 171 22.86 -15.18 -41.02
C THR A 171 24.38 -15.16 -41.11
N PRO A 172 25.08 -16.30 -40.97
CA PRO A 172 26.51 -16.35 -41.25
C PRO A 172 26.73 -16.25 -42.77
N GLN A 173 27.33 -15.15 -43.23
CA GLN A 173 27.96 -15.13 -44.56
C GLN A 173 29.12 -16.14 -44.55
N LYS A 174 28.99 -17.19 -45.36
CA LYS A 174 30.13 -18.01 -45.77
C LYS A 174 30.83 -17.33 -46.95
N LEU A 175 32.15 -17.22 -46.81
CA LEU A 175 33.24 -17.17 -47.81
C LEU A 175 32.91 -16.62 -49.20
#